data_AF-A0A316H2A0-F1
#
_entry.id   AF-A0A316H2A0-F1
#
_cell.length_a   1.000
_cell.length_b   1.000
_cell.length_c   1.000
_cell.angle_alpha   90.00
_cell.angle_beta   90.00
_cell.angle_gamma   90.00
#
_symmetry.space_group_name_H-M   'P 1'
#
loop_
_entity.id
_entity.type
_entity.pdbx_description
1 polymer ?
#
loop_
_entity_poly.entity_id
_entity_poly.type
_entity_poly.pdbx_seq_one_letter_code
_entity_poly.pdbx_strand_id
1 'polypeptide(L)'
;MRRKRFDILPLGIPVARMRLEMLACISLLAATATAFVGTIGFVGLIGPHIARMLVGEDQRYFIPVSAAAGAGILSIASTLSKAITPGVIYPIGIITALVGVPFFLSLVLSVRRETWR
;
A
#
# COMPACT_ATOMS: atom_id res chain seq x y z
N MET A 1 20.70 -2.69 -20.71
CA MET A 1 19.68 -2.07 -19.82
C MET A 1 19.02 -0.78 -20.37
N ARG A 2 19.13 -0.45 -21.68
CA ARG A 2 18.62 0.81 -22.28
C ARG A 2 17.34 0.70 -23.15
N ARG A 3 16.64 -0.45 -23.15
CA ARG A 3 15.60 -0.74 -24.16
C ARG A 3 14.18 -0.24 -23.83
N LYS A 4 13.85 0.10 -22.58
CA LYS A 4 12.48 0.51 -22.18
C LYS A 4 12.10 1.97 -22.46
N ARG A 5 12.98 2.79 -23.06
CA ARG A 5 12.73 4.24 -23.24
C ARG A 5 12.03 4.58 -24.57
N PHE A 6 11.95 3.66 -25.52
CA PHE A 6 11.40 3.94 -26.85
C PHE A 6 9.89 3.70 -27.00
N ASP A 7 9.26 2.91 -26.13
CA ASP A 7 7.84 2.51 -26.33
C ASP A 7 6.83 3.62 -25.99
N ILE A 8 7.27 4.70 -25.34
CA ILE A 8 6.44 5.83 -24.88
C ILE A 8 6.46 7.04 -25.80
N LEU A 9 7.41 7.10 -26.74
CA LEU A 9 7.51 8.21 -27.70
C LEU A 9 6.32 8.28 -28.68
N PRO A 10 5.72 7.18 -29.17
CA PRO A 10 4.59 7.25 -30.08
C PRO A 10 3.29 7.74 -29.43
N LEU A 11 3.14 7.61 -28.10
CA LEU A 11 1.91 7.91 -27.36
C LEU A 11 1.89 9.33 -26.77
N GLY A 12 2.98 10.10 -26.89
CA GLY A 12 3.05 11.51 -26.48
C GLY A 12 3.04 11.76 -24.97
N ILE A 13 3.12 10.73 -24.12
CA ILE A 13 3.02 10.89 -22.66
C ILE A 13 4.39 11.27 -22.06
N PRO A 14 4.53 12.46 -21.43
CA PRO A 14 5.78 12.86 -20.78
C PRO A 14 5.98 12.14 -19.44
N VAL A 15 6.48 10.90 -19.48
CA VAL A 15 6.68 10.05 -18.29
C VAL A 15 7.56 10.69 -17.20
N ALA A 16 8.49 11.57 -17.58
CA ALA A 16 9.38 12.23 -16.63
C ALA A 16 8.61 13.24 -15.76
N ARG A 17 7.71 14.02 -16.36
CA ARG A 17 6.84 14.96 -15.64
C ARG A 17 5.84 14.22 -14.77
N MET A 18 5.17 13.22 -15.34
CA MET A 18 4.20 12.40 -14.60
C MET A 18 4.82 11.73 -13.37
N ARG A 19 6.05 11.21 -13.47
CA ARG A 19 6.75 10.63 -12.32
C ARG A 19 7.05 11.65 -11.23
N LEU A 20 7.49 12.85 -11.58
CA LEU A 20 7.79 13.91 -10.62
C LEU A 20 6.52 14.36 -9.89
N GLU A 21 5.44 14.59 -10.64
CA GLU A 21 4.12 14.96 -10.09
C GLU A 21 3.59 13.89 -9.14
N MET A 22 3.68 12.60 -9.53
CA MET A 22 3.24 11.49 -8.69
C MET A 22 4.10 11.35 -7.43
N LEU A 23 5.42 11.49 -7.53
CA LEU A 23 6.30 11.45 -6.36
C LEU A 23 5.93 12.56 -5.37
N ALA A 24 5.77 13.80 -5.86
CA ALA A 24 5.41 14.94 -5.02
C ALA A 24 4.04 14.75 -4.35
N CYS A 25 3.04 14.27 -5.11
CA CYS A 25 1.71 14.01 -4.59
C CYS A 25 1.72 12.91 -3.52
N ILE A 26 2.34 11.76 -3.80
CA ILE A 26 2.42 10.63 -2.87
C ILE A 26 3.23 11.01 -1.62
N SER A 27 4.33 11.75 -1.77
CA SER A 27 5.13 12.19 -0.62
C SER A 27 4.35 13.14 0.29
N LEU A 28 3.58 14.08 -0.27
CA LEU A 28 2.73 14.97 0.51
C LEU A 28 1.63 14.21 1.25
N LEU A 29 0.94 13.30 0.56
CA LEU A 29 -0.11 12.46 1.15
C LEU A 29 0.45 11.56 2.25
N ALA A 30 1.59 10.91 2.01
CA ALA A 30 2.24 10.05 3.00
C ALA A 30 2.74 10.85 4.20
N ALA A 31 3.45 11.96 3.97
CA ALA A 31 4.01 12.78 5.04
C ALA A 31 2.91 13.34 5.95
N THR A 32 1.84 13.89 5.37
CA THR A 32 0.69 14.40 6.14
C THR A 32 0.05 13.30 6.97
N ALA A 33 -0.24 12.13 6.40
CA ALA A 33 -0.79 11.00 7.15
C ALA A 33 0.12 10.54 8.31
N THR A 34 1.43 10.40 8.06
CA THR A 34 2.40 9.96 9.09
C THR A 34 2.68 11.03 10.15
N ALA A 35 2.51 12.32 9.85
CA ALA A 35 2.68 13.39 10.82
C ALA A 35 1.60 13.36 11.92
N PHE A 36 0.38 12.93 11.59
CA PHE A 36 -0.72 12.80 12.56
C PHE A 36 -0.72 11.48 13.32
N VAL A 37 -0.47 10.36 12.63
CA VAL A 37 -0.63 9.01 13.22
C VAL A 37 0.70 8.38 13.64
N GLY A 38 1.82 8.93 13.19
CA GLY A 38 3.14 8.32 13.30
C GLY A 38 3.44 7.37 12.14
N THR A 39 4.55 6.62 12.25
CA THR A 39 4.98 5.68 11.22
C THR A 39 4.08 4.45 11.19
N ILE A 40 3.50 4.15 10.03
CA ILE A 40 2.66 2.96 9.80
C ILE A 40 3.29 2.14 8.68
N GLY A 41 3.66 0.90 8.99
CA GLY A 41 4.22 -0.05 8.02
C GLY A 41 3.15 -0.95 7.41
N PHE A 42 3.50 -1.66 6.34
CA PHE A 42 2.75 -2.77 5.73
C PHE A 42 1.42 -2.44 5.04
N VAL A 43 0.62 -1.49 5.51
CA VAL A 43 -0.69 -1.16 4.92
C VAL A 43 -0.57 -0.82 3.43
N GLY A 44 0.45 -0.04 3.05
CA GLY A 44 0.71 0.34 1.66
C GLY A 44 1.10 -0.83 0.74
N LEU A 45 1.39 -2.00 1.30
CA LEU A 45 1.63 -3.24 0.53
C LEU A 45 0.38 -4.12 0.50
N ILE A 46 -0.32 -4.23 1.63
CA ILE A 46 -1.48 -5.12 1.79
C ILE A 46 -2.69 -4.59 1.00
N GLY A 47 -3.00 -3.29 1.13
CA GLY A 47 -4.12 -2.64 0.44
C GLY A 47 -4.12 -2.86 -1.09
N PRO A 48 -3.05 -2.49 -1.81
CA PRO A 48 -2.99 -2.70 -3.26
C PRO A 48 -2.95 -4.18 -3.65
N HIS A 49 -2.45 -5.07 -2.79
CA HIS A 49 -2.48 -6.50 -3.08
C HIS A 49 -3.91 -7.06 -3.06
N ILE A 50 -4.67 -6.74 -2.01
CA ILE A 50 -6.08 -7.14 -1.89
C ILE A 50 -6.91 -6.52 -3.02
N ALA A 51 -6.67 -5.25 -3.35
CA ALA A 51 -7.34 -4.60 -4.48
C ALA A 51 -7.02 -5.26 -5.82
N ARG A 52 -5.77 -5.73 -6.02
CA ARG A 52 -5.39 -6.46 -7.23
C ARG A 52 -6.13 -7.79 -7.35
N MET A 53 -6.31 -8.50 -6.24
CA MET A 53 -7.08 -9.75 -6.21
C MET A 53 -8.58 -9.52 -6.44
N LEU A 54 -9.13 -8.38 -6.01
CA LEU A 54 -10.56 -8.07 -6.13
C LEU A 54 -10.95 -7.52 -7.52
N VAL A 55 -10.11 -6.67 -8.12
CA VAL A 55 -10.49 -5.84 -9.28
C VAL A 55 -9.67 -6.16 -10.54
N GLY A 56 -8.52 -6.81 -10.41
CA GLY A 56 -7.63 -7.09 -11.54
C GLY A 56 -6.75 -5.90 -11.95
N GLU A 57 -6.40 -5.82 -13.24
CA GLU A 57 -5.40 -4.86 -13.78
C GLU A 57 -5.98 -3.49 -14.19
N ASP A 58 -7.27 -3.26 -13.98
CA ASP A 58 -7.92 -2.04 -14.43
C ASP A 58 -7.63 -0.85 -13.49
N GLN A 59 -6.68 0.00 -13.90
CA GLN A 59 -6.10 1.08 -13.08
C GLN A 59 -7.17 2.07 -12.53
N ARG A 60 -8.27 2.27 -13.27
CA ARG A 60 -9.33 3.22 -12.89
C ARG A 60 -10.10 2.79 -11.65
N TYR A 61 -10.26 1.48 -11.45
CA TYR A 61 -10.92 0.89 -10.29
C TYR A 61 -9.92 0.44 -9.22
N PHE A 62 -8.68 0.17 -9.60
CA PHE A 62 -7.62 -0.23 -8.69
C PHE A 62 -7.29 0.84 -7.62
N ILE A 63 -7.22 2.11 -8.01
CA ILE A 63 -6.92 3.22 -7.08
C ILE A 63 -7.99 3.35 -5.97
N PRO A 64 -9.30 3.48 -6.26
CA PRO A 64 -10.30 3.63 -5.21
C PRO A 64 -10.44 2.37 -4.35
N VAL A 65 -10.31 1.17 -4.94
CA VAL A 65 -10.45 -0.08 -4.19
C VAL A 65 -9.23 -0.33 -3.29
N SER A 66 -8.02 0.00 -3.73
CA SER A 66 -6.82 -0.10 -2.88
C SER A 66 -6.86 0.88 -1.72
N ALA A 67 -7.35 2.11 -1.94
CA ALA A 67 -7.58 3.08 -0.89
C ALA A 67 -8.63 2.58 0.12
N ALA A 68 -9.76 2.04 -0.35
CA ALA A 68 -10.81 1.50 0.50
C ALA A 68 -10.35 0.26 1.30
N ALA A 69 -9.65 -0.67 0.65
CA ALA A 69 -9.09 -1.86 1.31
C ALA A 69 -8.08 -1.47 2.40
N GLY A 70 -7.16 -0.54 2.10
CA GLY A 70 -6.21 -0.01 3.08
C GLY A 70 -6.90 0.68 4.25
N ALA A 71 -7.90 1.53 3.99
CA ALA A 71 -8.67 2.24 5.01
C ALA A 71 -9.46 1.26 5.91
N GLY A 72 -10.06 0.22 5.34
CA GLY A 72 -10.76 -0.83 6.08
C GLY A 72 -9.84 -1.56 7.06
N ILE A 73 -8.67 -2.00 6.58
CA ILE A 73 -7.66 -2.68 7.43
C ILE A 73 -7.17 -1.76 8.55
N LEU A 74 -6.86 -0.50 8.22
CA LEU A 74 -6.44 0.51 9.20
C LEU A 74 -7.50 0.76 10.27
N SER A 75 -8.77 0.85 9.87
CA SER A 75 -9.88 1.07 10.80
C SER A 75 -10.04 -0.10 11.76
N ILE A 76 -10.00 -1.34 11.26
CA ILE A 76 -10.05 -2.56 12.08
C ILE A 76 -8.86 -2.61 13.04
N ALA A 77 -7.65 -2.32 12.56
CA ALA A 77 -6.45 -2.28 13.39
C ALA A 77 -6.52 -1.19 14.47
N SER A 78 -7.06 -0.02 14.16
CA SER A 78 -7.26 1.09 15.11
C SER A 78 -8.27 0.73 16.20
N THR A 79 -9.36 0.05 15.84
CA THR A 79 -10.36 -0.43 16.81
C THR A 79 -9.77 -1.52 17.70
N LEU A 80 -9.06 -2.50 17.13
CA LEU A 80 -8.43 -3.57 17.89
C LEU A 80 -7.35 -3.03 18.84
N SER A 81 -6.57 -2.03 18.39
CA SER A 81 -5.57 -1.34 19.19
C SER A 81 -6.14 -0.69 20.45
N LYS A 82 -7.36 -0.15 20.37
CA LYS A 82 -8.05 0.49 21.52
C LYS A 82 -8.82 -0.52 22.37
N ALA A 83 -9.13 -1.70 21.84
CA ALA A 83 -9.90 -2.73 22.52
C ALA A 83 -9.08 -3.63 23.46
N ILE A 84 -7.76 -3.78 23.23
CA ILE A 84 -6.92 -4.77 23.95
C ILE A 84 -6.65 -4.38 25.42
N THR A 85 -6.36 -3.11 25.72
CA THR A 85 -6.10 -2.67 27.10
C THR A 85 -6.68 -1.27 27.35
N PRO A 86 -7.73 -1.14 28.18
CA PRO A 86 -8.22 0.17 28.61
C PRO A 86 -7.13 0.89 29.42
N GLY A 87 -6.71 2.08 28.99
CA GLY A 87 -5.80 2.95 29.75
C GLY A 87 -4.34 3.03 29.27
N VAL A 88 -3.94 2.26 28.25
CA VAL A 88 -2.60 2.36 27.64
C VAL A 88 -2.72 2.72 26.17
N ILE A 89 -2.15 3.88 25.78
CA ILE A 89 -2.12 4.35 24.39
C ILE A 89 -0.94 3.69 23.70
N TYR A 90 -1.16 2.54 23.07
CA TYR A 90 -0.16 1.93 22.20
C TYR A 90 -0.08 2.67 20.87
N PRO A 91 1.13 2.97 20.37
CA PRO A 91 1.29 3.46 19.01
C PRO A 91 0.68 2.46 18.01
N ILE A 92 -0.25 2.94 17.19
CA ILE A 92 -0.93 2.14 16.15
C ILE A 92 0.07 1.47 15.20
N GLY A 93 1.24 2.07 14.99
CA GLY A 93 2.34 1.50 14.21
C GLY A 93 2.85 0.15 14.73
N ILE A 94 2.87 -0.07 16.05
CA ILE A 94 3.34 -1.32 16.67
C ILE A 94 2.32 -2.44 16.42
N ILE A 95 1.04 -2.13 16.62
CA ILE A 95 -0.04 -3.11 16.47
C ILE A 95 -0.24 -3.49 15.00
N THR A 96 -0.17 -2.50 14.11
CA THR A 96 -0.22 -2.74 12.66
C THR A 96 1.01 -3.50 12.17
N ALA A 97 2.21 -3.30 12.74
CA ALA A 97 3.39 -4.07 12.41
C ALA A 97 3.28 -5.54 12.87
N LEU A 98 2.77 -5.80 14.08
CA LEU A 98 2.56 -7.17 14.58
C LEU A 98 1.61 -7.98 13.70
N VAL A 99 0.58 -7.35 13.13
CA VAL A 99 -0.36 -7.99 12.19
C VAL A 99 0.20 -8.01 10.75
N GLY A 100 0.92 -6.96 10.36
CA GLY A 100 1.45 -6.80 9.01
C GLY A 100 2.60 -7.76 8.70
N VAL A 101 3.48 -8.04 9.65
CA VAL A 101 4.60 -8.99 9.50
C VAL A 101 4.15 -10.40 9.14
N PRO A 102 3.23 -11.07 9.86
CA PRO A 102 2.78 -12.42 9.50
C PRO A 102 2.05 -12.43 8.15
N PHE A 103 1.28 -11.38 7.83
CA PHE A 103 0.62 -11.26 6.54
C PHE A 103 1.64 -11.12 5.39
N PHE A 104 2.63 -10.25 5.56
CA PHE A 104 3.71 -10.06 4.59
C PHE A 104 4.51 -11.34 4.38
N LEU A 105 4.83 -12.06 5.46
CA LEU A 105 5.53 -13.33 5.40
C LEU A 105 4.73 -14.38 4.61
N SER A 106 3.42 -14.47 4.88
CA SER A 106 2.51 -15.35 4.14
C SER A 106 2.47 -15.02 2.64
N LEU A 107 2.42 -13.73 2.30
CA LEU A 107 2.41 -13.24 0.92
C LEU A 107 3.70 -13.59 0.17
N VAL A 108 4.87 -13.33 0.78
CA VAL A 108 6.17 -13.68 0.19
C VAL A 108 6.30 -15.19 -0.03
N LEU A 109 5.83 -16.00 0.92
CA LEU A 109 5.85 -17.45 0.80
C LEU A 109 4.87 -17.96 -0.28
N SER A 110 3.75 -17.27 -0.50
CA SER A 110 2.76 -17.64 -1.52
C SER A 110 3.29 -17.40 -2.94
N VAL A 111 3.91 -16.24 -3.19
CA VAL A 111 4.43 -15.87 -4.53
C VAL A 111 5.46 -16.88 -5.06
N ARG A 112 6.22 -17.52 -4.16
CA ARG A 112 7.26 -18.51 -4.51
C ARG A 112 6.70 -19.82 -5.09
N ARG A 113 5.39 -20.07 -5.01
CA ARG A 113 4.77 -21.30 -5.53
C ARG A 113 4.38 -21.24 -7.00
N GLU A 114 4.29 -20.06 -7.58
CA GLU A 114 3.77 -19.87 -8.94
C GLU A 114 4.85 -19.89 -10.03
N THR A 115 6.13 -19.77 -9.66
CA THR A 115 7.26 -19.74 -10.63
C THR A 115 7.87 -21.12 -10.92
N TRP A 116 7.30 -22.20 -10.37
CA TRP A 116 7.80 -23.58 -10.52
C TRP A 116 6.71 -24.55 -11.01
N ARG A 117 5.83 -24.07 -11.88
CA ARG A 117 4.94 -24.85 -12.76
C ARG A 117 4.95 -24.23 -14.14
#